data_AF-A0A3R9K025-F1
#
_entry.id   AF-A0A3R9K025-F1
#
_cell.length_a   1.000
_cell.length_b   1.000
_cell.length_c   1.000
_cell.angle_alpha   90.00
_cell.angle_beta   90.00
_cell.angle_gamma   90.00
#
_symmetry.space_group_name_H-M   'P 1'
#
loop_
_entity.id
_entity.type
_entity.pdbx_description
1 polymer ?
#
loop_
_entity_poly.entity_id
_entity_poly.type
_entity_poly.pdbx_seq_one_letter_code
_entity_poly.pdbx_strand_id
1 'polypeptide(L)'
;MLSKAMECTEVLQELGRVGYFNLNGNKIELDNQSISDITSRNLDSDIKDLRQISNFLENMGVQKDLDLNYFDKQSQKNLNILNSGLVLKKKVALDYNESKLLHLRIANIHIIALYNFTIDKNGTMIDIFTEIPWCRRGEGKDSSDISIFEVFEPNDWLKIDNCNFDSVIASYQRLVDNDLKFEDANNTIIKIVIAADMAEDVSRRELLLNWAQCLSNWNLKYSQNSEIAIINDLQIKSRVRKLNSKEMEILSNILVNSNDNYELCFGSSVLLKSKPQADLFWNKLDNETKERYKDFPIYTLYMKLS
;
A
#
# COMPACT_ATOMS: atom_id res chain seq x y z
N MET A 1 -3.41 -13.22 16.77
CA MET A 1 -4.49 -12.95 15.80
C MET A 1 -5.76 -12.54 16.52
N LEU A 2 -6.34 -11.40 16.13
CA LEU A 2 -7.52 -10.78 16.73
C LEU A 2 -8.76 -11.66 16.53
N SER A 3 -8.95 -12.16 15.31
CA SER A 3 -10.04 -13.08 14.97
C SER A 3 -10.11 -14.29 15.92
N LYS A 4 -8.97 -14.98 16.09
CA LYS A 4 -8.85 -16.14 17.00
C LYS A 4 -9.04 -15.76 18.46
N ALA A 5 -8.59 -14.58 18.88
CA ALA A 5 -8.79 -14.14 20.26
C ALA A 5 -10.27 -13.89 20.56
N MET A 6 -11.01 -13.31 19.61
CA MET A 6 -12.46 -13.15 19.70
C MET A 6 -13.16 -14.52 19.81
N GLU A 7 -12.87 -15.44 18.89
CA GLU A 7 -13.42 -16.81 18.90
C GLU A 7 -13.13 -17.54 20.22
N CYS A 8 -11.87 -17.54 20.68
CA CYS A 8 -11.50 -18.16 21.95
C CYS A 8 -12.22 -17.55 23.15
N THR A 9 -12.42 -16.23 23.17
CA THR A 9 -13.08 -15.55 24.29
C THR A 9 -14.57 -15.87 24.30
N GLU A 10 -15.22 -15.92 23.13
CA GLU A 10 -16.62 -16.35 22.98
C GLU A 10 -16.82 -17.81 23.40
N VAL A 11 -15.92 -18.71 23.00
CA VAL A 11 -15.95 -20.12 23.43
C VAL A 11 -15.76 -20.24 24.94
N LEU A 12 -14.83 -19.48 25.52
CA LEU A 12 -14.59 -19.50 26.97
C LEU A 12 -15.80 -18.97 27.75
N GLN A 13 -16.45 -17.93 27.24
CA GLN A 13 -17.67 -17.37 27.82
C GLN A 13 -18.81 -18.39 27.80
N GLU A 14 -19.03 -19.05 26.67
CA GLU A 14 -20.07 -20.08 26.56
C GLU A 14 -19.76 -21.29 27.45
N LEU A 15 -18.49 -21.68 27.54
CA LEU A 15 -18.05 -22.75 28.43
C LEU A 15 -18.31 -22.41 29.91
N GLY A 16 -18.10 -21.16 30.34
CA GLY A 16 -18.44 -20.70 31.68
C GLY A 16 -19.94 -20.71 31.97
N ARG A 17 -20.77 -20.42 30.95
CA ARG A 17 -22.23 -20.43 31.04
C ARG A 17 -22.81 -21.84 31.10
N VAL A 18 -22.29 -22.73 30.26
CA VAL A 18 -22.79 -24.11 30.10
C VAL A 18 -22.19 -25.05 31.15
N GLY A 19 -20.94 -24.82 31.56
CA GLY A 19 -20.25 -25.57 32.62
C GLY A 19 -19.78 -26.97 32.21
N TYR A 20 -19.83 -27.33 30.93
CA TYR A 20 -19.37 -28.63 30.43
C TYR A 20 -18.96 -28.55 28.95
N PHE A 21 -18.24 -29.57 28.49
CA PHE A 21 -17.95 -29.79 27.07
C PHE A 21 -18.07 -31.27 26.70
N ASN A 22 -18.16 -31.59 25.41
CA ASN A 22 -18.24 -32.96 24.94
C ASN A 22 -16.88 -33.41 24.38
N LEU A 23 -16.33 -34.51 24.91
CA LEU A 23 -15.12 -35.15 24.40
C LEU A 23 -15.43 -36.57 23.99
N ASN A 24 -15.26 -36.88 22.70
CA ASN A 24 -15.58 -38.19 22.12
C ASN A 24 -17.01 -38.66 22.43
N GLY A 25 -17.99 -37.73 22.42
CA GLY A 25 -19.39 -38.01 22.74
C GLY A 25 -19.72 -38.08 24.23
N ASN A 26 -18.72 -38.01 25.12
CA ASN A 26 -18.93 -37.99 26.57
C ASN A 26 -18.97 -36.55 27.08
N LYS A 27 -19.97 -36.25 27.91
CA LYS A 27 -20.07 -34.99 28.64
C LYS A 27 -19.03 -34.95 29.75
N ILE A 28 -18.15 -33.95 29.73
CA ILE A 28 -17.18 -33.66 30.78
C ILE A 28 -17.61 -32.36 31.46
N GLU A 29 -17.95 -32.44 32.74
CA GLU A 29 -18.32 -31.28 33.54
C GLU A 29 -17.06 -30.57 34.06
N LEU A 30 -17.13 -29.24 34.08
CA LEU A 30 -16.11 -28.43 34.73
C LEU A 30 -16.29 -28.48 36.24
N ASP A 31 -15.18 -28.54 36.97
CA ASP A 31 -15.21 -28.37 38.41
C ASP A 31 -15.55 -26.91 38.78
N ASN A 32 -15.97 -26.73 40.04
CA ASN A 32 -16.39 -25.42 40.55
C ASN A 32 -15.28 -24.35 40.47
N GLN A 33 -14.01 -24.73 40.62
CA GLN A 33 -12.89 -23.79 40.52
C GLN A 33 -12.76 -23.31 39.08
N SER A 34 -12.79 -24.21 38.11
CA SER A 34 -12.76 -23.88 36.68
C SER A 34 -13.90 -22.93 36.27
N ILE A 35 -15.12 -23.19 36.75
CA ILE A 35 -16.28 -22.30 36.49
C ILE A 35 -16.07 -20.93 37.14
N SER A 36 -15.61 -20.89 38.39
CA SER A 36 -15.32 -19.64 39.11
C SER A 36 -14.24 -18.81 38.40
N ASP A 37 -13.16 -19.45 37.94
CA ASP A 37 -12.06 -18.79 37.25
C ASP A 37 -12.51 -18.16 35.93
N ILE A 38 -13.42 -18.81 35.20
CA ILE A 38 -13.99 -18.28 33.97
C ILE A 38 -14.94 -17.12 34.27
N THR A 39 -15.90 -17.33 35.18
CA THR A 39 -16.97 -16.35 35.49
C THR A 39 -16.46 -15.11 36.23
N SER A 40 -15.32 -15.19 36.91
CA SER A 40 -14.66 -14.02 37.52
C SER A 40 -14.03 -13.06 36.51
N ARG A 41 -13.81 -13.51 35.26
CA ARG A 41 -13.25 -12.69 34.19
C ARG A 41 -14.35 -11.85 33.56
N ASN A 42 -14.00 -10.63 33.15
CA ASN A 42 -14.92 -9.76 32.44
C ASN A 42 -14.88 -10.00 30.92
N LEU A 43 -15.23 -11.23 30.51
CA LEU A 43 -15.15 -11.67 29.12
C LEU A 43 -16.06 -10.84 28.19
N ASP A 44 -17.17 -10.30 28.71
CA ASP A 44 -18.05 -9.39 27.96
C ASP A 44 -17.33 -8.10 27.56
N SER A 45 -16.58 -7.51 28.49
CA SER A 45 -15.78 -6.32 28.19
C SER A 45 -14.66 -6.64 27.20
N ASP A 46 -13.98 -7.78 27.40
CA ASP A 46 -12.89 -8.20 26.52
C ASP A 46 -13.39 -8.40 25.07
N ILE A 47 -14.49 -9.13 24.88
CA ILE A 47 -15.10 -9.32 23.55
C ILE A 47 -15.51 -7.98 22.93
N LYS A 48 -16.11 -7.09 23.73
CA LYS A 48 -16.52 -5.77 23.25
C LYS A 48 -15.32 -4.96 22.75
N ASP A 49 -14.23 -4.96 23.49
CA ASP A 49 -13.01 -4.23 23.12
C ASP A 49 -12.38 -4.83 21.85
N LEU A 50 -12.27 -6.16 21.75
CA LEU A 50 -11.76 -6.82 20.56
C LEU A 50 -12.63 -6.54 19.32
N ARG A 51 -13.96 -6.55 19.46
CA ARG A 51 -14.90 -6.19 18.39
C ARG A 51 -14.76 -4.73 17.95
N GLN A 52 -14.53 -3.81 18.89
CA GLN A 52 -14.28 -2.41 18.53
C GLN A 52 -13.02 -2.25 17.69
N ILE A 53 -11.95 -2.99 18.00
CA ILE A 53 -10.73 -3.01 17.20
C ILE A 53 -11.03 -3.57 15.80
N SER A 54 -11.73 -4.71 15.71
CA SER A 54 -12.09 -5.34 14.42
C SER A 54 -12.88 -4.37 13.55
N ASN A 55 -13.95 -3.80 14.09
CA ASN A 55 -14.81 -2.85 13.37
C ASN A 55 -14.03 -1.62 12.90
N PHE A 56 -13.10 -1.12 13.72
CA PHE A 56 -12.24 0.00 13.30
C PHE A 56 -11.38 -0.39 12.09
N LEU A 57 -10.70 -1.55 12.14
CA LEU A 57 -9.84 -2.00 11.04
C LEU A 57 -10.63 -2.25 9.75
N GLU A 58 -11.80 -2.88 9.86
CA GLU A 58 -12.72 -3.11 8.74
C GLU A 58 -13.18 -1.79 8.11
N ASN A 59 -13.55 -0.80 8.93
CA ASN A 59 -13.95 0.53 8.46
C ASN A 59 -12.81 1.27 7.73
N MET A 60 -11.56 0.97 8.05
CA MET A 60 -10.38 1.51 7.37
C MET A 60 -9.97 0.69 6.14
N GLY A 61 -10.74 -0.35 5.77
CA GLY A 61 -10.45 -1.21 4.62
C GLY A 61 -9.29 -2.18 4.84
N VAL A 62 -8.89 -2.42 6.09
CA VAL A 62 -7.79 -3.34 6.41
C VAL A 62 -8.27 -4.78 6.29
N GLN A 63 -7.66 -5.55 5.39
CA GLN A 63 -7.96 -6.98 5.20
C GLN A 63 -7.09 -7.91 6.05
N LYS A 64 -5.93 -7.41 6.50
CA LYS A 64 -4.95 -8.17 7.26
C LYS A 64 -5.40 -8.30 8.71
N ASP A 65 -5.42 -9.52 9.24
CA ASP A 65 -5.78 -9.76 10.63
C ASP A 65 -4.68 -9.25 11.59
N LEU A 66 -5.11 -8.64 12.68
CA LEU A 66 -4.24 -8.00 13.66
C LEU A 66 -3.61 -9.05 14.57
N ASP A 67 -2.30 -9.01 14.72
CA ASP A 67 -1.60 -9.89 15.63
C ASP A 67 -1.38 -9.23 16.99
N LEU A 68 -2.24 -9.60 17.95
CA LEU A 68 -2.24 -9.12 19.32
C LEU A 68 -0.90 -9.33 20.05
N ASN A 69 -0.05 -10.27 19.61
CA ASN A 69 1.29 -10.45 20.18
C ASN A 69 2.18 -9.21 20.01
N TYR A 70 1.93 -8.40 18.98
CA TYR A 70 2.64 -7.15 18.73
C TYR A 70 1.87 -5.91 19.19
N PHE A 71 0.73 -6.07 19.87
CA PHE A 71 -0.11 -4.97 20.33
C PHE A 71 0.45 -4.36 21.62
N ASP A 72 1.22 -3.29 21.44
CA ASP A 72 1.88 -2.55 22.52
C ASP A 72 1.10 -1.28 22.92
N LYS A 73 1.62 -0.56 23.93
CA LYS A 73 1.04 0.71 24.39
C LYS A 73 0.96 1.76 23.26
N GLN A 74 1.91 1.72 22.32
CA GLN A 74 1.90 2.64 21.18
C GLN A 74 0.78 2.29 20.20
N SER A 75 0.50 1.00 20.00
CA SER A 75 -0.63 0.50 19.20
C SER A 75 -1.95 0.98 19.78
N GLN A 76 -2.14 0.88 21.11
CA GLN A 76 -3.31 1.43 21.79
C GLN A 76 -3.44 2.94 21.59
N LYS A 77 -2.34 3.69 21.74
CA LYS A 77 -2.33 5.15 21.54
C LYS A 77 -2.72 5.51 20.10
N ASN A 78 -2.12 4.83 19.12
CA ASN A 78 -2.40 5.06 17.70
C ASN A 78 -3.85 4.73 17.35
N LEU A 79 -4.37 3.60 17.84
CA LEU A 79 -5.78 3.23 17.68
C LEU A 79 -6.71 4.30 18.25
N ASN A 80 -6.44 4.78 19.48
CA ASN A 80 -7.27 5.80 20.12
C ASN A 80 -7.27 7.12 19.33
N ILE A 81 -6.11 7.53 18.81
CA ILE A 81 -5.95 8.73 17.96
C ILE A 81 -6.76 8.57 16.67
N LEU A 82 -6.59 7.43 15.98
CA LEU A 82 -7.25 7.17 14.72
C LEU A 82 -8.76 7.04 14.89
N ASN A 83 -9.24 6.31 15.91
CA ASN A 83 -10.66 6.19 16.18
C ASN A 83 -11.28 7.55 16.55
N SER A 84 -10.60 8.34 17.39
CA SER A 84 -11.08 9.69 17.75
C SER A 84 -11.16 10.62 16.54
N GLY A 85 -10.14 10.61 15.68
CA GLY A 85 -10.03 11.51 14.54
C GLY A 85 -10.83 11.08 13.32
N LEU A 86 -10.75 9.81 12.92
CA LEU A 86 -11.33 9.30 11.66
C LEU A 86 -12.77 8.80 11.83
N VAL A 87 -13.08 8.13 12.95
CA VAL A 87 -14.41 7.56 13.20
C VAL A 87 -15.30 8.57 13.93
N LEU A 88 -14.84 9.09 15.07
CA LEU A 88 -15.62 10.04 15.87
C LEU A 88 -15.54 11.48 15.34
N LYS A 89 -14.71 11.74 14.32
CA LYS A 89 -14.49 13.04 13.68
C LYS A 89 -14.19 14.16 14.70
N LYS A 90 -13.47 13.84 15.78
CA LYS A 90 -13.03 14.78 16.81
C LYS A 90 -11.67 15.39 16.47
N LYS A 91 -11.41 16.58 17.00
CA LYS A 91 -10.05 17.15 16.97
C LYS A 91 -9.10 16.32 17.83
N VAL A 92 -7.86 16.20 17.39
CA VAL A 92 -6.79 15.48 18.08
C VAL A 92 -5.59 16.41 18.29
N ALA A 93 -4.99 16.37 19.48
CA ALA A 93 -3.77 17.10 19.80
C ALA A 93 -2.55 16.20 19.59
N LEU A 94 -1.73 16.49 18.58
CA LEU A 94 -0.54 15.69 18.24
C LEU A 94 0.79 16.45 18.36
N ASP A 95 0.75 17.69 18.88
CA ASP A 95 1.94 18.54 19.08
C ASP A 95 2.75 18.81 17.79
N TYR A 96 2.05 18.86 16.66
CA TYR A 96 2.60 19.37 15.40
C TYR A 96 2.18 20.83 15.19
N ASN A 97 3.06 21.59 14.53
CA ASN A 97 2.81 22.97 14.12
C ASN A 97 2.44 23.09 12.63
N GLU A 98 2.24 21.95 11.96
CA GLU A 98 1.98 21.84 10.52
C GLU A 98 1.22 20.53 10.23
N SER A 99 0.55 20.48 9.08
CA SER A 99 -0.11 19.26 8.61
C SER A 99 0.92 18.20 8.23
N LYS A 100 0.66 16.93 8.56
CA LYS A 100 1.60 15.83 8.32
C LYS A 100 0.89 14.59 7.82
N LEU A 101 1.49 13.93 6.83
CA LEU A 101 1.15 12.56 6.52
C LEU A 101 1.72 11.65 7.62
N LEU A 102 0.85 10.93 8.32
CA LEU A 102 1.22 10.10 9.46
C LEU A 102 1.26 8.63 9.06
N HIS A 103 2.36 7.97 9.44
CA HIS A 103 2.57 6.54 9.28
C HIS A 103 2.40 5.89 10.66
N LEU A 104 1.21 5.34 10.91
CA LEU A 104 0.80 4.86 12.22
C LEU A 104 0.75 3.33 12.23
N ARG A 105 1.38 2.72 13.23
CA ARG A 105 1.41 1.27 13.41
C ARG A 105 0.46 0.86 14.53
N ILE A 106 -0.40 -0.14 14.26
CA ILE A 106 -1.18 -0.85 15.28
C ILE A 106 -0.78 -2.31 15.18
N ALA A 107 0.04 -2.79 16.12
CA ALA A 107 0.64 -4.11 16.07
C ALA A 107 1.38 -4.38 14.73
N ASN A 108 0.89 -5.30 13.92
CA ASN A 108 1.42 -5.66 12.59
C ASN A 108 0.75 -4.88 11.43
N ILE A 109 -0.20 -3.98 11.72
CA ILE A 109 -0.96 -3.20 10.75
C ILE A 109 -0.35 -1.80 10.60
N HIS A 110 -0.17 -1.34 9.36
CA HIS A 110 0.32 0.01 9.03
C HIS A 110 -0.78 0.81 8.35
N ILE A 111 -1.14 1.95 8.96
CA ILE A 111 -2.17 2.86 8.50
C ILE A 111 -1.50 4.19 8.14
N ILE A 112 -1.82 4.70 6.95
CA ILE A 112 -1.45 6.06 6.55
C ILE A 112 -2.69 6.94 6.55
N ALA A 113 -2.59 8.10 7.21
CA ALA A 113 -3.64 9.11 7.28
C ALA A 113 -3.04 10.52 7.34
N LEU A 114 -3.78 11.54 6.91
CA LEU A 114 -3.33 12.92 6.96
C LEU A 114 -3.80 13.57 8.26
N TYR A 115 -2.87 14.11 9.04
CA TYR A 115 -3.19 15.05 10.11
C TYR A 115 -3.21 16.46 9.52
N ASN A 116 -4.39 17.07 9.49
CA ASN A 116 -4.56 18.46 9.06
C ASN A 116 -4.52 19.38 10.29
N PHE A 117 -3.43 20.14 10.40
CA PHE A 117 -3.18 21.06 11.51
C PHE A 117 -4.17 22.24 11.51
N THR A 118 -4.59 22.61 12.71
CA THR A 118 -5.35 23.82 13.02
C THR A 118 -4.65 24.56 14.17
N ILE A 119 -5.09 25.77 14.50
CA ILE A 119 -4.49 26.58 15.57
C ILE A 119 -4.47 25.80 16.92
N ASP A 120 -3.51 26.14 17.79
CA ASP A 120 -3.34 25.58 19.15
C ASP A 120 -2.93 24.09 19.22
N LYS A 121 -2.06 23.63 18.31
CA LYS A 121 -1.51 22.25 18.32
C LYS A 121 -2.57 21.14 18.20
N ASN A 122 -3.76 21.53 17.75
CA ASN A 122 -4.89 20.65 17.48
C ASN A 122 -5.05 20.48 15.98
N GLY A 123 -5.63 19.37 15.56
CA GLY A 123 -5.92 19.12 14.15
C GLY A 123 -7.03 18.11 13.96
N THR A 124 -7.35 17.87 12.70
CA THR A 124 -8.32 16.87 12.28
C THR A 124 -7.60 15.76 11.54
N MET A 125 -8.05 14.52 11.73
CA MET A 125 -7.55 13.40 10.95
C MET A 125 -8.40 13.26 9.68
N ILE A 126 -7.71 13.13 8.55
CA ILE A 126 -8.29 12.96 7.23
C ILE A 126 -7.90 11.57 6.74
N ASP A 127 -8.89 10.79 6.36
CA ASP A 127 -8.68 9.56 5.61
C ASP A 127 -8.49 9.95 4.13
N ILE A 128 -7.24 9.84 3.67
CA ILE A 128 -6.82 10.23 2.33
C ILE A 128 -7.44 9.37 1.23
N PHE A 129 -7.97 8.19 1.57
CA PHE A 129 -8.62 7.29 0.64
C PHE A 129 -10.09 7.61 0.44
N THR A 130 -10.76 8.20 1.43
CA THR A 130 -12.17 8.61 1.29
C THR A 130 -12.30 10.06 0.88
N GLU A 131 -11.44 10.94 1.39
CA GLU A 131 -11.55 12.38 1.15
C GLU A 131 -10.72 12.88 -0.06
N ILE A 132 -9.71 12.11 -0.48
CA ILE A 132 -8.83 12.39 -1.64
C ILE A 132 -8.41 13.88 -1.70
N PRO A 133 -7.63 14.36 -0.73
CA PRO A 133 -7.29 15.79 -0.63
C PRO A 133 -6.56 16.30 -1.87
N TRP A 134 -6.62 17.60 -2.11
CA TRP A 134 -5.91 18.24 -3.21
C TRP A 134 -4.47 18.56 -2.80
N CYS A 135 -3.51 18.27 -3.68
CA CYS A 135 -2.09 18.40 -3.41
C CYS A 135 -1.39 19.15 -4.54
N ARG A 136 -0.46 20.01 -4.15
CA ARG A 136 0.36 20.78 -5.06
C ARG A 136 1.82 20.67 -4.63
N ARG A 137 2.70 20.40 -5.60
CA ARG A 137 4.15 20.32 -5.39
C ARG A 137 4.79 21.62 -5.82
N GLY A 138 5.67 22.18 -4.99
CA GLY A 138 6.36 23.45 -5.25
C GLY A 138 5.53 24.70 -4.95
N GLU A 139 6.15 25.86 -5.11
CA GLU A 139 5.55 27.17 -4.83
C GLU A 139 5.54 28.06 -6.08
N GLY A 140 4.57 28.97 -6.16
CA GLY A 140 4.51 29.97 -7.23
C GLY A 140 4.27 29.38 -8.63
N LYS A 141 4.99 29.89 -9.63
CA LYS A 141 4.78 29.55 -11.05
C LYS A 141 5.25 28.14 -11.44
N ASP A 142 6.15 27.55 -10.66
CA ASP A 142 6.68 26.20 -10.89
C ASP A 142 5.90 25.13 -10.13
N SER A 143 4.76 25.51 -9.54
CA SER A 143 3.91 24.57 -8.82
C SER A 143 3.11 23.66 -9.76
N SER A 144 2.93 22.41 -9.37
CA SER A 144 2.23 21.38 -10.16
C SER A 144 1.13 20.68 -9.36
N ASP A 145 0.02 20.48 -10.05
CA ASP A 145 -1.11 19.60 -9.71
C ASP A 145 -0.63 18.16 -9.46
N ILE A 146 -0.66 17.60 -8.24
CA ILE A 146 -0.23 16.22 -8.01
C ILE A 146 -1.26 15.37 -7.28
N SER A 147 -1.19 14.05 -7.48
CA SER A 147 -1.83 13.11 -6.57
C SER A 147 -1.08 13.08 -5.24
N ILE A 148 -1.81 13.04 -4.11
CA ILE A 148 -1.18 12.84 -2.80
C ILE A 148 -0.33 11.55 -2.76
N PHE A 149 -0.68 10.55 -3.57
CA PHE A 149 0.01 9.26 -3.57
C PHE A 149 1.36 9.28 -4.29
N GLU A 150 1.72 10.37 -4.98
CA GLU A 150 3.07 10.54 -5.55
C GLU A 150 4.15 10.68 -4.47
N VAL A 151 3.77 11.19 -3.28
CA VAL A 151 4.71 11.42 -2.17
C VAL A 151 5.04 10.13 -1.41
N PHE A 152 4.33 9.04 -1.69
CA PHE A 152 4.58 7.75 -1.04
C PHE A 152 5.88 7.16 -1.57
N GLU A 153 6.69 6.62 -0.67
CA GLU A 153 7.93 5.92 -1.01
C GLU A 153 7.68 4.40 -1.17
N PRO A 154 8.58 3.64 -1.82
CA PRO A 154 8.39 2.20 -2.03
C PRO A 154 8.07 1.43 -0.75
N ASN A 155 8.69 1.80 0.37
CA ASN A 155 8.42 1.16 1.66
C ASN A 155 7.01 1.48 2.21
N ASP A 156 6.41 2.61 1.84
CA ASP A 156 5.03 2.93 2.20
C ASP A 156 4.05 2.04 1.44
N TRP A 157 4.24 1.93 0.12
CA TRP A 157 3.50 0.98 -0.70
C TRP A 157 3.65 -0.46 -0.21
N LEU A 158 4.87 -0.86 0.17
CA LEU A 158 5.16 -2.20 0.68
C LEU A 158 4.38 -2.52 1.95
N LYS A 159 4.17 -1.54 2.84
CA LYS A 159 3.64 -1.79 4.20
C LYS A 159 2.18 -1.40 4.40
N ILE A 160 1.65 -0.46 3.61
CA ILE A 160 0.31 0.09 3.84
C ILE A 160 -0.79 -0.98 3.81
N ASP A 161 -1.61 -1.02 4.85
CA ASP A 161 -2.67 -2.01 5.03
C ASP A 161 -4.08 -1.41 4.85
N ASN A 162 -4.23 -0.07 4.85
CA ASN A 162 -5.51 0.65 4.65
C ASN A 162 -5.69 1.24 3.24
N CYS A 163 -4.96 0.72 2.24
CA CYS A 163 -4.97 1.26 0.89
C CYS A 163 -6.25 0.89 0.14
N ASN A 164 -7.07 1.88 -0.21
CA ASN A 164 -8.09 1.75 -1.25
C ASN A 164 -7.50 2.17 -2.60
N PHE A 165 -7.18 1.21 -3.45
CA PHE A 165 -6.49 1.49 -4.71
C PHE A 165 -7.39 2.17 -5.75
N ASP A 166 -8.71 1.99 -5.68
CA ASP A 166 -9.64 2.72 -6.54
C ASP A 166 -9.57 4.23 -6.25
N SER A 167 -9.40 4.60 -4.98
CA SER A 167 -9.18 6.00 -4.58
C SER A 167 -7.84 6.55 -5.06
N VAL A 168 -6.81 5.71 -5.16
CA VAL A 168 -5.53 6.09 -5.77
C VAL A 168 -5.76 6.47 -7.23
N ILE A 169 -6.44 5.62 -8.00
CA ILE A 169 -6.76 5.91 -9.41
C ILE A 169 -7.66 7.15 -9.53
N ALA A 170 -8.68 7.27 -8.68
CA ALA A 170 -9.58 8.42 -8.67
C ALA A 170 -8.84 9.75 -8.39
N SER A 171 -7.79 9.73 -7.57
CA SER A 171 -6.99 10.92 -7.30
C SER A 171 -6.29 11.47 -8.54
N TYR A 172 -5.79 10.56 -9.40
CA TYR A 172 -5.19 10.91 -10.69
C TYR A 172 -6.24 11.30 -11.71
N GLN A 173 -7.35 10.54 -11.78
CA GLN A 173 -8.46 10.85 -12.68
C GLN A 173 -9.02 12.26 -12.43
N ARG A 174 -9.08 12.70 -11.16
CA ARG A 174 -9.49 14.06 -10.83
C ARG A 174 -8.61 15.13 -11.48
N LEU A 175 -7.29 14.91 -11.60
CA LEU A 175 -6.39 15.88 -12.25
C LEU A 175 -6.75 16.04 -13.73
N VAL A 176 -7.08 14.93 -14.40
CA VAL A 176 -7.56 14.93 -15.79
C VAL A 176 -8.92 15.62 -15.89
N ASP A 177 -9.88 15.25 -15.06
CA ASP A 177 -11.26 15.73 -15.14
C ASP A 177 -11.37 17.25 -14.91
N ASN A 178 -10.40 17.84 -14.22
CA ASN A 178 -10.34 19.27 -13.94
C ASN A 178 -9.37 20.03 -14.87
N ASP A 179 -8.88 19.39 -15.93
CA ASP A 179 -7.95 19.96 -16.92
C ASP A 179 -6.71 20.62 -16.26
N LEU A 180 -6.23 19.99 -15.18
CA LEU A 180 -5.07 20.47 -14.45
C LEU A 180 -3.79 20.06 -15.20
N LYS A 181 -2.72 20.86 -15.03
CA LYS A 181 -1.39 20.43 -15.46
C LYS A 181 -0.82 19.47 -14.42
N PHE A 182 -0.69 18.21 -14.79
CA PHE A 182 -0.13 17.16 -13.95
C PHE A 182 0.92 16.34 -14.71
N GLU A 183 1.84 15.73 -13.96
CA GLU A 183 2.76 14.71 -14.48
C GLU A 183 2.05 13.35 -14.55
N ASP A 184 2.45 12.51 -15.49
CA ASP A 184 1.88 11.16 -15.59
C ASP A 184 2.15 10.30 -14.33
N ALA A 185 1.51 9.13 -14.23
CA ALA A 185 1.63 8.27 -13.05
C ALA A 185 2.90 7.39 -13.04
N ASN A 186 3.88 7.60 -13.96
CA ASN A 186 5.01 6.70 -14.13
C ASN A 186 5.86 6.56 -12.87
N ASN A 187 6.11 7.65 -12.15
CA ASN A 187 6.92 7.62 -10.93
C ASN A 187 6.26 6.74 -9.84
N THR A 188 4.97 6.91 -9.61
CA THR A 188 4.22 6.11 -8.64
C THR A 188 4.17 4.64 -9.04
N ILE A 189 3.97 4.34 -10.34
CA ILE A 189 4.03 2.97 -10.86
C ILE A 189 5.40 2.36 -10.55
N ILE A 190 6.49 3.07 -10.82
CA ILE A 190 7.86 2.62 -10.52
C ILE A 190 8.02 2.31 -9.03
N LYS A 191 7.57 3.20 -8.14
CA LYS A 191 7.66 2.98 -6.69
C LYS A 191 6.87 1.76 -6.21
N ILE A 192 5.68 1.52 -6.77
CA ILE A 192 4.89 0.31 -6.46
C ILE A 192 5.59 -0.96 -6.96
N VAL A 193 6.20 -0.91 -8.15
CA VAL A 193 6.96 -2.07 -8.68
C VAL A 193 8.20 -2.36 -7.84
N ILE A 194 8.92 -1.33 -7.37
CA ILE A 194 10.03 -1.49 -6.42
C ILE A 194 9.52 -2.17 -5.15
N ALA A 195 8.40 -1.70 -4.60
CA ALA A 195 7.78 -2.33 -3.43
C ALA A 195 7.45 -3.81 -3.68
N ALA A 196 6.94 -4.16 -4.87
CA ALA A 196 6.66 -5.54 -5.24
C ALA A 196 7.92 -6.41 -5.33
N ASP A 197 9.03 -5.86 -5.85
CA ASP A 197 10.31 -6.56 -5.92
C ASP A 197 10.96 -6.73 -4.53
N MET A 198 10.62 -5.86 -3.56
CA MET A 198 11.05 -5.96 -2.15
C MET A 198 10.18 -6.91 -1.31
N ALA A 199 9.00 -7.29 -1.77
CA ALA A 199 8.06 -8.08 -0.99
C ALA A 199 8.53 -9.53 -0.84
N GLU A 200 8.70 -9.97 0.42
CA GLU A 200 9.05 -11.36 0.75
C GLU A 200 7.85 -12.31 0.65
N ASP A 201 6.65 -11.80 0.96
CA ASP A 201 5.40 -12.53 0.87
C ASP A 201 4.83 -12.51 -0.55
N VAL A 202 4.50 -13.70 -1.08
CA VAL A 202 3.98 -13.87 -2.44
C VAL A 202 2.66 -13.14 -2.65
N SER A 203 1.73 -13.20 -1.69
CA SER A 203 0.43 -12.53 -1.78
C SER A 203 0.58 -11.01 -1.78
N ARG A 204 1.51 -10.47 -0.99
CA ARG A 204 1.82 -9.03 -0.99
C ARG A 204 2.45 -8.60 -2.31
N ARG A 205 3.39 -9.39 -2.84
CA ARG A 205 4.00 -9.15 -4.15
C ARG A 205 2.94 -9.13 -5.27
N GLU A 206 2.04 -10.09 -5.28
CA GLU A 206 0.97 -10.19 -6.28
C GLU A 206 -0.02 -9.02 -6.19
N LEU A 207 -0.42 -8.63 -4.97
CA LEU A 207 -1.26 -7.45 -4.72
C LEU A 207 -0.63 -6.17 -5.28
N LEU A 208 0.66 -5.95 -5.00
CA LEU A 208 1.39 -4.76 -5.46
C LEU A 208 1.55 -4.74 -6.98
N LEU A 209 1.83 -5.89 -7.62
CA LEU A 209 1.87 -5.98 -9.08
C LEU A 209 0.49 -5.73 -9.71
N ASN A 210 -0.59 -6.18 -9.07
CA ASN A 210 -1.95 -5.89 -9.51
C ASN A 210 -2.25 -4.38 -9.43
N TRP A 211 -1.91 -3.73 -8.30
CA TRP A 211 -2.02 -2.29 -8.15
C TRP A 211 -1.21 -1.53 -9.21
N ALA A 212 0.05 -1.88 -9.41
CA ALA A 212 0.87 -1.27 -10.46
C ALA A 212 0.24 -1.43 -11.85
N GLN A 213 -0.32 -2.61 -12.16
CA GLN A 213 -1.00 -2.86 -13.43
C GLN A 213 -2.27 -2.02 -13.59
N CYS A 214 -3.09 -1.87 -12.54
CA CYS A 214 -4.30 -1.06 -12.57
C CYS A 214 -3.97 0.42 -12.82
N LEU A 215 -2.97 0.96 -12.14
CA LEU A 215 -2.53 2.34 -12.37
C LEU A 215 -1.84 2.52 -13.73
N SER A 216 -1.11 1.51 -14.20
CA SER A 216 -0.50 1.51 -15.54
C SER A 216 -1.55 1.51 -16.65
N ASN A 217 -2.62 0.74 -16.53
CA ASN A 217 -3.74 0.76 -17.47
C ASN A 217 -4.39 2.15 -17.54
N TRP A 218 -4.58 2.79 -16.39
CA TRP A 218 -5.03 4.18 -16.33
C TRP A 218 -4.03 5.11 -17.01
N ASN A 219 -2.74 4.96 -16.70
CA ASN A 219 -1.70 5.85 -17.21
C ASN A 219 -1.55 5.77 -18.72
N LEU A 220 -1.62 4.58 -19.33
CA LEU A 220 -1.56 4.43 -20.79
C LEU A 220 -2.66 5.22 -21.51
N LYS A 221 -3.87 5.26 -20.94
CA LYS A 221 -5.00 6.00 -21.50
C LYS A 221 -4.76 7.51 -21.54
N TYR A 222 -4.13 8.08 -20.52
CA TYR A 222 -4.02 9.54 -20.33
C TYR A 222 -2.62 10.12 -20.62
N SER A 223 -1.57 9.31 -20.59
CA SER A 223 -0.20 9.70 -20.97
C SER A 223 0.03 9.76 -22.49
N GLN A 224 -1.05 9.75 -23.28
CA GLN A 224 -1.01 9.68 -24.75
C GLN A 224 -0.20 8.49 -25.28
N ASN A 225 -0.12 7.39 -24.52
CA ASN A 225 0.72 6.23 -24.83
C ASN A 225 2.20 6.56 -25.05
N SER A 226 2.79 7.41 -24.18
CA SER A 226 4.23 7.63 -24.22
C SER A 226 5.00 6.31 -24.13
N GLU A 227 6.13 6.22 -24.82
CA GLU A 227 6.95 5.00 -24.86
C GLU A 227 7.40 4.58 -23.46
N ILE A 228 7.62 5.55 -22.56
CA ILE A 228 7.93 5.31 -21.15
C ILE A 228 6.77 4.59 -20.44
N ALA A 229 5.53 5.05 -20.65
CA ALA A 229 4.35 4.41 -20.05
C ALA A 229 4.18 2.97 -20.57
N ILE A 230 4.46 2.73 -21.86
CA ILE A 230 4.44 1.38 -22.46
C ILE A 230 5.52 0.49 -21.86
N ILE A 231 6.77 0.98 -21.74
CA ILE A 231 7.85 0.23 -21.09
C ILE A 231 7.48 -0.10 -19.65
N ASN A 232 6.88 0.85 -18.92
CA ASN A 232 6.43 0.67 -17.54
C ASN A 232 5.33 -0.40 -17.42
N ASP A 233 4.36 -0.41 -18.32
CA ASP A 233 3.35 -1.48 -18.41
C ASP A 233 3.99 -2.86 -18.68
N LEU A 234 4.86 -2.93 -19.69
CA LEU A 234 5.47 -4.20 -20.09
C LEU A 234 6.44 -4.74 -19.05
N GLN A 235 7.12 -3.90 -18.27
CA GLN A 235 7.96 -4.38 -17.16
C GLN A 235 7.14 -4.99 -16.03
N ILE A 236 5.91 -4.51 -15.77
CA ILE A 236 5.00 -5.11 -14.79
C ILE A 236 4.59 -6.50 -15.30
N LYS A 237 4.12 -6.57 -16.55
CA LYS A 237 3.72 -7.83 -17.18
C LYS A 237 4.85 -8.86 -17.19
N SER A 238 6.09 -8.43 -17.45
CA SER A 238 7.26 -9.31 -17.47
C SER A 238 7.56 -9.99 -16.12
N ARG A 239 7.12 -9.39 -15.00
CA ARG A 239 7.26 -9.95 -13.65
C ARG A 239 6.20 -10.99 -13.31
N VAL A 240 5.06 -10.92 -14.00
CA VAL A 240 3.91 -11.81 -13.81
C VAL A 240 3.95 -12.97 -14.81
N ARG A 241 4.39 -12.72 -16.04
CA ARG A 241 4.44 -13.71 -17.12
C ARG A 241 5.47 -13.36 -18.19
N LYS A 242 5.71 -14.29 -19.11
CA LYS A 242 6.46 -14.01 -20.34
C LYS A 242 5.66 -13.04 -21.24
N LEU A 243 6.36 -12.09 -21.86
CA LEU A 243 5.78 -11.21 -22.87
C LEU A 243 5.42 -11.98 -24.14
N ASN A 244 4.30 -11.62 -24.77
CA ASN A 244 3.82 -12.26 -26.00
C ASN A 244 4.45 -11.60 -27.26
N SER A 245 4.25 -12.19 -28.43
CA SER A 245 4.87 -11.72 -29.68
C SER A 245 4.52 -10.27 -30.03
N LYS A 246 3.27 -9.84 -29.80
CA LYS A 246 2.84 -8.45 -30.06
C LYS A 246 3.53 -7.47 -29.13
N GLU A 247 3.69 -7.84 -27.86
CA GLU A 247 4.41 -7.01 -26.88
C GLU A 247 5.90 -6.91 -27.20
N MET A 248 6.51 -8.01 -27.66
CA MET A 248 7.91 -8.01 -28.13
C MET A 248 8.08 -7.17 -29.41
N GLU A 249 7.10 -7.18 -30.31
CA GLU A 249 7.07 -6.33 -31.50
C GLU A 249 6.98 -4.84 -31.13
N ILE A 250 6.12 -4.48 -30.17
CA ILE A 250 6.02 -3.10 -29.66
C ILE A 250 7.38 -2.63 -29.11
N LEU A 251 8.05 -3.43 -28.28
CA LEU A 251 9.39 -3.11 -27.75
C LEU A 251 10.43 -2.97 -28.87
N SER A 252 10.36 -3.82 -29.90
CA SER A 252 11.26 -3.74 -31.05
C SER A 252 11.04 -2.45 -31.84
N ASN A 253 9.79 -2.03 -32.01
CA ASN A 253 9.45 -0.78 -32.68
C ASN A 253 9.92 0.45 -31.89
N ILE A 254 9.77 0.45 -30.55
CA ILE A 254 10.33 1.51 -29.69
C ILE A 254 11.85 1.58 -29.88
N LEU A 255 12.53 0.42 -29.83
CA LEU A 255 13.98 0.35 -30.00
C LEU A 255 14.47 0.91 -31.35
N VAL A 256 13.73 0.68 -32.43
CA VAL A 256 14.07 1.17 -33.77
C VAL A 256 13.79 2.66 -33.91
N ASN A 257 12.67 3.14 -33.38
CA ASN A 257 12.20 4.52 -33.56
C ASN A 257 12.87 5.52 -32.60
N SER A 258 13.37 5.06 -31.45
CA SER A 258 13.95 5.90 -30.40
C SER A 258 15.48 5.83 -30.35
N ASN A 259 16.15 5.71 -31.50
CA ASN A 259 17.58 5.38 -31.58
C ASN A 259 18.53 6.41 -30.92
N ASP A 260 18.05 7.61 -30.68
CA ASP A 260 18.71 8.74 -30.02
C ASP A 260 18.34 8.85 -28.53
N ASN A 261 17.27 8.18 -28.09
CA ASN A 261 16.87 8.09 -26.70
C ASN A 261 17.36 6.78 -26.07
N TYR A 262 18.54 6.86 -25.44
CA TYR A 262 19.20 5.68 -24.85
C TYR A 262 18.46 5.10 -23.64
N GLU A 263 17.64 5.88 -22.94
CA GLU A 263 16.79 5.40 -21.83
C GLU A 263 15.70 4.44 -22.36
N LEU A 264 14.98 4.86 -23.41
CA LEU A 264 13.97 4.03 -24.08
C LEU A 264 14.57 2.77 -24.69
N CYS A 265 15.74 2.92 -25.33
CA CYS A 265 16.46 1.80 -25.92
C CYS A 265 16.94 0.80 -24.87
N PHE A 266 17.47 1.29 -23.74
CA PHE A 266 17.91 0.46 -22.62
C PHE A 266 16.73 -0.33 -22.05
N GLY A 267 15.65 0.35 -21.66
CA GLY A 267 14.45 -0.31 -21.12
C GLY A 267 13.87 -1.36 -22.06
N SER A 268 13.77 -1.04 -23.35
CA SER A 268 13.28 -1.96 -24.37
C SER A 268 14.18 -3.19 -24.53
N SER A 269 15.50 -2.99 -24.59
CA SER A 269 16.48 -4.07 -24.72
C SER A 269 16.45 -5.02 -23.53
N VAL A 270 16.25 -4.49 -22.32
CA VAL A 270 16.11 -5.28 -21.09
C VAL A 270 14.87 -6.18 -21.16
N LEU A 271 13.72 -5.63 -21.54
CA LEU A 271 12.48 -6.39 -21.64
C LEU A 271 12.47 -7.40 -22.79
N LEU A 272 13.21 -7.11 -23.87
CA LEU A 272 13.49 -8.06 -24.96
C LEU A 272 14.45 -9.19 -24.55
N LYS A 273 15.03 -9.12 -23.34
CA LYS A 273 16.04 -10.06 -22.81
C LYS A 273 17.31 -10.14 -23.65
N SER A 274 17.68 -9.03 -24.28
CA SER A 274 18.89 -8.95 -25.11
C SER A 274 20.02 -8.30 -24.33
N LYS A 275 20.83 -9.12 -23.65
CA LYS A 275 21.97 -8.64 -22.86
C LYS A 275 22.96 -7.78 -23.68
N PRO A 276 23.38 -8.18 -24.90
CA PRO A 276 24.30 -7.36 -25.69
C PRO A 276 23.74 -5.98 -26.05
N GLN A 277 22.44 -5.88 -26.37
CA GLN A 277 21.81 -4.60 -26.66
C GLN A 277 21.64 -3.76 -25.39
N ALA A 278 21.21 -4.39 -24.29
CA ALA A 278 21.07 -3.71 -23.01
C ALA A 278 22.42 -3.13 -22.55
N ASP A 279 23.53 -3.87 -22.69
CA ASP A 279 24.87 -3.40 -22.37
C ASP A 279 25.31 -2.23 -23.25
N LEU A 280 25.03 -2.30 -24.56
CA LEU A 280 25.33 -1.22 -25.50
C LEU A 280 24.66 0.08 -25.07
N PHE A 281 23.35 0.04 -24.81
CA PHE A 281 22.59 1.24 -24.43
C PHE A 281 22.90 1.69 -23.01
N TRP A 282 23.08 0.76 -22.07
CA TRP A 282 23.56 1.09 -20.73
C TRP A 282 24.86 1.87 -20.79
N ASN A 283 25.84 1.41 -21.57
CA ASN A 283 27.14 2.09 -21.67
C ASN A 283 27.05 3.49 -22.29
N LYS A 284 26.06 3.73 -23.17
CA LYS A 284 25.80 5.05 -23.79
C LYS A 284 25.11 6.05 -22.85
N LEU A 285 24.45 5.60 -21.78
CA LEU A 285 23.89 6.50 -20.77
C LEU A 285 25.02 7.26 -20.05
N ASP A 286 24.78 8.52 -19.73
CA ASP A 286 25.67 9.31 -18.88
C ASP A 286 25.64 8.78 -17.43
N ASN A 287 26.62 9.21 -16.63
CA ASN A 287 26.79 8.69 -15.28
C ASN A 287 25.64 9.08 -14.34
N GLU A 288 25.07 10.27 -14.48
CA GLU A 288 23.95 10.73 -13.65
C GLU A 288 22.71 9.88 -13.92
N THR A 289 22.40 9.65 -15.20
CA THR A 289 21.29 8.77 -15.60
C THR A 289 21.52 7.34 -15.14
N LYS A 290 22.75 6.80 -15.24
CA LYS A 290 23.06 5.47 -14.71
C LYS A 290 22.81 5.36 -13.20
N GLU A 291 23.27 6.33 -12.42
CA GLU A 291 23.03 6.31 -10.96
C GLU A 291 21.53 6.34 -10.64
N ARG A 292 20.75 7.20 -11.31
CA ARG A 292 19.28 7.25 -11.15
C ARG A 292 18.62 5.91 -11.50
N TYR A 293 19.06 5.26 -12.57
CA TYR A 293 18.44 4.01 -13.02
C TYR A 293 18.75 2.81 -12.12
N LYS A 294 19.81 2.84 -11.32
CA LYS A 294 20.09 1.76 -10.35
C LYS A 294 18.97 1.59 -9.34
N ASP A 295 18.26 2.67 -9.03
CA ASP A 295 17.11 2.68 -8.13
C ASP A 295 15.81 2.30 -8.84
N PHE A 296 15.82 2.17 -10.18
CA PHE A 296 14.63 1.84 -10.95
C PHE A 296 14.46 0.31 -11.10
N PRO A 297 13.20 -0.18 -11.09
CA PRO A 297 12.90 -1.60 -11.13
C PRO A 297 13.36 -2.28 -12.45
N ILE A 298 13.51 -1.52 -13.54
CA ILE A 298 14.04 -2.06 -14.80
C ILE A 298 15.50 -2.51 -14.65
N TYR A 299 16.30 -1.87 -13.80
CA TYR A 299 17.69 -2.25 -13.56
C TYR A 299 17.79 -3.60 -12.83
N THR A 300 16.86 -3.89 -11.93
CA THR A 300 16.76 -5.22 -11.31
C THR A 300 16.54 -6.33 -12.34
N LEU A 301 15.79 -6.06 -13.43
CA LEU A 301 15.62 -7.02 -14.53
C LEU A 301 16.90 -7.13 -15.37
N TYR A 302 17.55 -6.01 -15.65
CA TYR A 302 18.83 -5.98 -16.37
C TYR A 302 19.92 -6.82 -15.69
N MET A 303 20.05 -6.70 -14.36
CA MET A 303 21.04 -7.46 -13.58
C MET A 303 20.78 -8.97 -13.58
N LYS A 304 19.57 -9.41 -13.94
CA LYS A 304 19.19 -10.83 -14.07
C LYS A 304 19.38 -11.39 -15.47
N LEU A 305 19.77 -10.56 -16.45
CA LEU A 305 20.07 -11.02 -17.81
C LEU A 305 21.37 -11.81 -17.83
N SER A 306 21.35 -12.93 -18.55
CA SER A 306 22.48 -13.82 -18.80
C SER A 306 23.26 -13.40 -20.03
#